data_AF-A0AAW4V270-F1
#
_entry.id   AF-A0AAW4V270-F1
#
_cell.length_a   1.000
_cell.length_b   1.000
_cell.length_c   1.000
_cell.angle_alpha   90.00
_cell.angle_beta   90.00
_cell.angle_gamma   90.00
#
_symmetry.space_group_name_H-M   'P 1'
#
loop_
_entity.id
_entity.type
_entity.pdbx_description
1 polymer ?
#
loop_
_entity_poly.entity_id
_entity_poly.type
_entity_poly.pdbx_seq_one_letter_code
_entity_poly.pdbx_strand_id
1 'polypeptide(L)' 'MKTEELIRYYKANIEAIEKGLNNDSLSADKKFRLGYTQQALDGYKCRY' A
#
# COMPACT_ATOMS: atom_id res chain seq x y z
N MET A 1 -0.06 -20.62 -5.21
CA MET A 1 -0.12 -19.76 -4.01
C MET A 1 0.92 -18.66 -4.14
N LYS A 2 0.67 -17.58 -4.90
CA LYS A 2 1.61 -16.45 -4.98
C LYS A 2 0.93 -15.09 -5.16
N THR A 3 -0.15 -15.00 -5.96
CA THR A 3 -0.74 -13.70 -6.30
C THR A 3 -1.74 -13.18 -5.26
N GLU A 4 -2.67 -14.03 -4.79
CA GLU A 4 -3.72 -13.60 -3.84
C GLU A 4 -3.19 -13.21 -2.46
N GLU A 5 -2.21 -13.96 -1.96
CA GLU A 5 -1.58 -13.71 -0.66
C GLU A 5 -0.79 -12.40 -0.67
N LEU A 6 -0.13 -12.12 -1.80
CA LEU A 6 0.61 -10.88 -2.02
C LEU A 6 -0.33 -9.67 -2.16
N ILE A 7 -1.47 -9.83 -2.84
CA ILE A 7 -2.51 -8.80 -2.90
C ILE A 7 -3.06 -8.49 -1.50
N ARG A 8 -3.30 -9.51 -0.67
CA ARG A 8 -3.74 -9.32 0.73
C ARG A 8 -2.68 -8.59 1.55
N TYR A 9 -1.41 -8.94 1.39
CA TYR A 9 -0.29 -8.25 2.04
C TYR A 9 -0.22 -6.76 1.67
N TYR A 10 -0.33 -6.41 0.39
CA TYR A 10 -0.30 -5.01 -0.03
C TYR A 10 -1.51 -4.22 0.43
N LYS A 11 -2.71 -4.81 0.42
CA LYS A 11 -3.92 -4.17 0.96
C LYS A 11 -3.79 -3.87 2.46
N ALA A 12 -3.30 -4.83 3.25
CA ALA A 12 -3.09 -4.63 4.69
C ALA A 12 -2.05 -3.53 4.98
N ASN A 13 -0.99 -3.43 4.17
CA ASN A 13 0.01 -2.36 4.31
C ASN A 13 -0.57 -0.98 3.99
N ILE A 14 -1.39 -0.86 2.95
CA ILE A 14 -2.07 0.39 2.59
C ILE A 14 -2.97 0.83 3.76
N GLU A 15 -3.80 -0.08 4.27
CA GLU A 15 -4.74 0.22 5.36
C GLU A 15 -4.00 0.64 6.66
N ALA A 16 -2.88 -0.01 6.98
CA ALA A 16 -2.05 0.36 8.13
C ALA A 16 -1.39 1.74 7.97
N ILE A 17 -0.92 2.06 6.75
CA ILE A 17 -0.38 3.38 6.45
C ILE A 17 -1.49 4.42 6.58
N GLU A 18 -2.64 4.23 5.92
CA GLU A 18 -3.82 5.11 5.94
C GLU A 18 -4.35 5.38 7.35
N LYS A 19 -4.52 4.35 8.18
CA LYS A 19 -4.92 4.52 9.59
C LYS A 19 -3.89 5.33 10.39
N GLY A 20 -2.62 5.20 10.06
CA GLY A 20 -1.52 5.98 10.64
C GLY A 20 -1.36 7.40 10.07
N LEU A 21 -2.15 7.80 9.06
CA LEU A 21 -2.19 9.15 8.46
C LEU A 21 -3.09 10.13 9.22
N ASN A 22 -3.93 9.66 10.14
CA ASN A 22 -4.88 10.49 10.90
C ASN A 22 -4.24 11.44 11.92
N ASN A 23 -2.91 11.53 11.96
CA ASN A 23 -2.19 12.55 12.73
C ASN A 23 -1.56 13.52 11.72
N ASP A 24 -1.91 14.81 11.80
CA ASP A 24 -1.49 15.92 10.92
C ASP A 24 0.02 16.03 10.65
N SER A 25 0.85 15.36 11.46
CA SER A 25 2.29 15.20 11.25
C SER A 25 2.61 14.06 10.29
N LEU A 26 2.17 14.20 9.04
CA LEU A 26 2.53 13.29 7.98
C LEU A 26 3.91 13.64 7.42
N SER A 27 4.94 12.89 7.81
CA SER A 27 6.25 13.03 7.17
C SER A 27 6.15 12.63 5.68
N ALA A 28 6.87 13.34 4.82
CA ALA A 28 6.90 13.07 3.38
C ALA A 28 7.21 11.58 3.05
N ASP A 29 7.95 10.91 3.93
CA ASP A 29 8.26 9.47 3.86
C ASP A 29 7.01 8.57 3.84
N LYS A 30 6.01 8.82 4.70
CA LYS A 30 4.79 8.00 4.74
C LYS A 30 3.96 8.14 3.47
N LYS A 31 3.86 9.36 2.92
CA LYS A 31 3.18 9.61 1.63
C LYS A 31 3.89 8.92 0.47
N PHE A 32 5.23 8.97 0.47
CA PHE A 32 6.04 8.29 -0.53
C PHE A 32 5.86 6.76 -0.49
N ARG A 33 5.93 6.16 0.70
CA ARG A 33 5.72 4.72 0.89
C ARG A 33 4.32 4.26 0.49
N LEU A 34 3.29 5.06 0.75
CA LEU A 34 1.93 4.78 0.29
C LEU A 34 1.85 4.73 -1.24
N GLY A 35 2.36 5.76 -1.92
CA GLY A 35 2.35 5.84 -3.38
C GLY A 35 3.08 4.67 -4.05
N TYR A 36 4.23 4.27 -3.53
CA TYR A 36 4.97 3.10 -4.03
C TYR A 36 4.18 1.79 -3.84
N THR A 37 3.56 1.62 -2.67
CA THR A 37 2.77 0.42 -2.35
C THR A 37 1.52 0.30 -3.23
N GLN A 38 0.87 1.44 -3.52
CA GLN A 38 -0.28 1.49 -4.41
C GLN A 38 0.09 1.13 -5.85
N GLN A 39 1.19 1.68 -6.38
CA GLN A 39 1.68 1.34 -7.72
C GLN A 39 2.06 -0.14 -7.84
N ALA A 40 2.72 -0.71 -6.83
CA ALA A 40 3.03 -2.13 -6.81
C ALA A 40 1.76 -2.99 -6.88
N LEU A 41 0.76 -2.66 -6.06
CA LEU A 41 -0.53 -3.36 -6.05
C LEU A 41 -1.24 -3.29 -7.42
N ASP A 42 -1.26 -2.13 -8.05
CA ASP A 42 -1.93 -1.95 -9.35
C ASP A 42 -1.18 -2.66 -10.48
N GLY A 43 0.16 -2.74 -10.41
CA GLY A 43 0.97 -3.57 -11.31
C GLY A 43 0.66 -5.08 -11.20
N TYR A 44 0.24 -5.56 -10.03
CA TYR A 44 -0.22 -6.94 -9.86
C TYR A 44 -1.65 -7.16 -10.36
N LYS A 45 -2.53 -6.15 -10.29
CA LYS A 45 -3.90 -6.24 -10.81
C LYS A 45 -3.96 -6.20 -12.34
N CYS A 46 -3.09 -5.43 -13.01
CA CYS A 46 -3.12 -5.29 -14.47
C CYS A 46 -2.53 -6.49 -15.24
N ARG A 47 -1.92 -7.47 -14.57
CA ARG A 47 -1.31 -8.66 -15.21
C ARG A 47 -2.18 -9.92 -15.18
N TYR A 48 -3.40 -9.84 -14.66
CA TYR A 48 -4.36 -10.94 -14.59
C TYR A 48 -5.76 -10.48 -14.97
#